data_AF-A0A7S0QS74-F1
#
_entry.id   AF-A0A7S0QS74-F1
#
_cell.length_a   1.000
_cell.length_b   1.000
_cell.length_c   1.000
_cell.angle_alpha   90.00
_cell.angle_beta   90.00
_cell.angle_gamma   90.00
#
_symmetry.space_group_name_H-M   'P 1'
#
loop_
_entity.id
_entity.type
_entity.pdbx_description
1 polymer ?
#
loop_
_entity_poly.entity_id
_entity_poly.type
_entity_poly.pdbx_seq_one_letter_code
_entity_poly.pdbx_strand_id
1 'polypeptide(L)'
;GAVLMCGVVSLLGSRPGMISGAAGATAVVTGTLVASHGVEYLFACMAMAGVLQLIFGGLRLGKLIRLVPRAAMLGFVNGLAIVILSAQFEHFQTVNAAGATVWLSGAPLATMAGLVALTMLIIEVVSRVTTRIPAPLVAIGAVSA
;
A
#
# COMPACT_ATOMS: atom_id res chain seq x y z
N GLY A 1 5.67 -6.27 9.95
CA GLY A 1 6.51 -6.03 8.76
C GLY A 1 7.40 -4.81 8.91
N ALA A 2 6.84 -3.60 8.86
CA ALA A 2 7.60 -2.35 8.81
C ALA A 2 8.61 -2.15 9.97
N VAL A 3 8.23 -2.46 11.22
CA VAL A 3 9.13 -2.30 12.39
C VAL A 3 10.41 -3.14 12.27
N LEU A 4 10.26 -4.42 11.88
CA LEU A 4 11.41 -5.31 11.66
C LEU A 4 12.30 -4.81 10.52
N MET A 5 11.69 -4.38 9.40
CA MET A 5 12.44 -3.82 8.26
C MET A 5 13.20 -2.55 8.64
N CYS A 6 12.56 -1.61 9.34
CA CYS A 6 13.23 -0.40 9.84
C CYS A 6 14.38 -0.77 10.79
N GLY A 7 14.18 -1.70 11.72
CA GLY A 7 15.22 -2.15 12.65
C GLY A 7 16.43 -2.71 11.91
N VAL A 8 16.22 -3.67 11.01
CA VAL A 8 17.30 -4.32 10.25
C VAL A 8 18.02 -3.34 9.32
N VAL A 9 17.28 -2.52 8.57
CA VAL A 9 17.87 -1.55 7.63
C VAL A 9 18.55 -0.39 8.35
N SER A 10 18.10 0.01 9.54
CA SER A 10 18.80 1.04 10.32
C SER A 10 20.20 0.60 10.76
N LEU A 11 20.39 -0.70 10.99
CA LEU A 11 21.66 -1.28 11.40
C LEU A 11 22.57 -1.63 10.21
N LEU A 12 21.99 -2.19 9.13
CA LEU A 12 22.73 -2.78 8.00
C LEU A 12 22.63 -1.97 6.70
N GLY A 13 21.84 -0.90 6.67
CA GLY A 13 21.55 -0.12 5.46
C GLY A 13 22.73 0.75 5.01
N SER A 14 22.95 0.81 3.70
CA SER A 14 24.09 1.54 3.10
C SER A 14 23.83 3.03 2.86
N ARG A 15 22.59 3.51 3.05
CA ARG A 15 22.20 4.91 2.81
C ARG A 15 21.48 5.50 4.02
N PRO A 16 22.16 6.35 4.81
CA PRO A 16 21.55 6.98 5.97
C PRO A 16 20.39 7.89 5.53
N GLY A 17 19.30 7.86 6.30
CA GLY A 17 18.10 8.68 6.04
C GLY A 17 17.06 8.06 5.10
N MET A 18 17.27 6.85 4.57
CA MET A 18 16.22 6.15 3.81
C MET A 18 15.30 5.37 4.75
N ILE A 19 14.00 5.64 4.69
CA ILE A 19 12.97 4.89 5.41
C ILE A 19 12.56 3.69 4.56
N SER A 20 12.75 2.48 5.09
CA SER A 20 12.34 1.23 4.45
C SER A 20 11.11 0.65 5.16
N GLY A 21 9.97 0.60 4.48
CA GLY A 21 8.71 0.09 5.01
C GLY A 21 7.98 -0.83 4.03
N ALA A 22 6.77 -1.24 4.40
CA ALA A 22 5.89 -1.99 3.49
C ALA A 22 5.38 -1.04 2.40
N ALA A 23 5.82 -1.25 1.15
CA ALA A 23 5.38 -0.45 0.01
C ALA A 23 4.12 -1.05 -0.63
N GLY A 24 3.27 -0.20 -1.20
CA GLY A 24 2.08 -0.65 -1.96
C GLY A 24 2.43 -1.61 -3.10
N ALA A 25 3.57 -1.37 -3.77
CA ALA A 25 4.10 -2.22 -4.83
C ALA A 25 4.30 -3.68 -4.41
N THR A 26 4.82 -3.91 -3.21
CA THR A 26 4.98 -5.27 -2.68
C THR A 26 3.65 -5.84 -2.20
N ALA A 27 2.79 -5.00 -1.62
CA ALA A 27 1.49 -5.41 -1.09
C ALA A 27 0.56 -6.01 -2.17
N VAL A 28 0.49 -5.38 -3.35
CA VAL A 28 -0.35 -5.85 -4.46
C VAL A 28 0.04 -7.27 -4.91
N VAL A 29 1.34 -7.51 -5.11
CA VAL A 29 1.83 -8.84 -5.53
C VAL A 29 1.60 -9.87 -4.42
N THR A 30 1.88 -9.51 -3.17
CA THR A 30 1.69 -10.43 -2.04
C THR A 30 0.22 -10.72 -1.78
N GLY A 31 -0.69 -9.78 -2.04
CA GLY A 31 -2.13 -9.99 -1.91
C GLY A 31 -2.62 -11.07 -2.87
N THR A 32 -2.20 -11.00 -4.14
CA THR A 32 -2.53 -12.04 -5.13
C THR A 32 -1.93 -13.41 -4.79
N LEU A 33 -0.74 -13.44 -4.19
CA LEU A 33 -0.11 -14.70 -3.75
C LEU A 33 -0.90 -15.33 -2.59
N VAL A 34 -1.28 -14.54 -1.59
CA VAL A 34 -2.06 -15.01 -0.44
C VAL A 34 -3.43 -15.50 -0.88
N ALA A 35 -4.08 -14.80 -1.82
CA ALA A 35 -5.39 -15.21 -2.34
C ALA A 35 -5.33 -16.56 -3.10
N SER A 36 -4.20 -16.90 -3.71
CA SER A 36 -4.05 -18.11 -4.52
C SER A 36 -3.42 -19.30 -3.79
N HIS A 37 -2.48 -19.06 -2.87
CA HIS A 37 -1.67 -20.10 -2.22
C HIS A 37 -1.73 -20.05 -0.69
N GLY A 38 -2.39 -19.04 -0.10
CA GLY A 38 -2.48 -18.86 1.34
C GLY A 38 -1.30 -18.11 1.97
N VAL A 39 -1.41 -17.88 3.29
CA VAL A 39 -0.48 -17.01 4.04
C VAL A 39 0.87 -17.69 4.29
N GLU A 40 0.95 -19.01 4.30
CA GLU A 40 2.20 -19.74 4.55
C GLU A 40 3.24 -19.49 3.43
N TYR A 41 2.77 -19.49 2.17
CA TYR A 41 3.62 -19.22 1.01
C TYR A 41 4.14 -17.78 0.99
N LEU A 42 3.42 -16.84 1.62
CA LEU A 42 3.91 -15.45 1.76
C LEU A 42 5.25 -15.41 2.50
N PHE A 43 5.37 -16.15 3.61
CA PHE A 43 6.59 -16.16 4.41
C PHE A 43 7.75 -16.82 3.65
N ALA A 44 7.49 -17.92 2.96
CA ALA A 44 8.48 -18.60 2.12
C ALA A 44 8.99 -17.69 0.99
N CYS A 45 8.08 -17.03 0.26
CA CYS A 45 8.44 -16.11 -0.81
C CYS A 45 9.19 -14.87 -0.30
N MET A 46 8.81 -14.32 0.87
CA MET A 46 9.51 -13.19 1.48
C MET A 46 10.93 -13.54 1.91
N ALA A 47 11.12 -14.72 2.51
CA ALA A 47 12.45 -15.22 2.87
C ALA A 47 13.31 -15.42 1.61
N MET A 48 12.76 -16.04 0.57
CA MET A 48 13.43 -16.22 -0.71
C MET A 48 13.80 -14.87 -1.37
N ALA A 49 12.89 -13.90 -1.36
CA ALA A 49 13.15 -12.57 -1.88
C ALA A 49 14.30 -11.88 -1.12
N GLY A 50 14.38 -12.04 0.21
CA GLY A 50 15.50 -11.54 1.02
C GLY A 50 16.84 -12.19 0.64
N VAL A 51 16.86 -13.52 0.48
CA VAL A 51 18.07 -14.24 0.03
C VAL A 51 18.52 -13.76 -1.34
N LEU A 52 17.59 -13.62 -2.29
CA LEU A 52 17.89 -13.08 -3.61
C LEU A 52 18.45 -11.66 -3.49
N GLN A 53 17.85 -10.78 -2.69
CA GLN A 53 18.37 -9.42 -2.48
C GLN A 53 19.80 -9.41 -1.93
N LEU A 54 20.15 -10.32 -1.02
CA LEU A 54 21.52 -10.47 -0.51
C LEU A 54 22.49 -10.91 -1.61
N ILE A 55 22.09 -11.86 -2.47
CA ILE A 55 22.90 -12.31 -3.61
C ILE A 55 23.12 -11.17 -4.61
N PHE A 56 22.05 -10.47 -5.00
CA PHE A 56 22.13 -9.31 -5.91
C PHE A 56 22.99 -8.17 -5.31
N GLY A 57 22.90 -7.95 -4.00
CA GLY A 57 23.74 -7.01 -3.28
C GLY A 57 25.22 -7.40 -3.28
N GLY A 58 25.53 -8.66 -2.98
CA GLY A 58 26.88 -9.21 -2.99
C GLY A 58 27.54 -9.17 -4.37
N LEU A 59 26.77 -9.45 -5.42
CA LEU A 59 27.22 -9.37 -6.82
C LEU A 59 27.25 -7.93 -7.37
N ARG A 60 26.89 -6.91 -6.57
CA ARG A 60 26.83 -5.49 -6.97
C ARG A 60 25.98 -5.23 -8.22
N LEU A 61 24.93 -6.03 -8.42
CA LEU A 61 24.05 -5.97 -9.58
C LEU A 61 23.05 -4.80 -9.54
N GLY A 62 23.10 -3.95 -8.50
CA GLY A 62 22.22 -2.78 -8.38
C GLY A 62 22.32 -1.80 -9.55
N LYS A 63 23.42 -1.79 -10.32
CA LYS A 63 23.54 -0.97 -11.54
C LYS A 63 22.58 -1.43 -12.66
N LEU A 64 22.15 -2.69 -12.66
CA LEU A 64 21.24 -3.25 -13.67
C LEU A 64 19.84 -2.62 -13.61
N ILE A 65 19.44 -2.05 -12.47
CA ILE A 65 18.15 -1.35 -12.35
C ILE A 65 18.07 -0.18 -13.34
N ARG A 66 19.20 0.39 -13.76
CA ARG A 66 19.24 1.45 -14.78
C ARG A 66 18.87 0.98 -16.20
N LEU A 67 18.89 -0.33 -16.46
CA LEU A 67 18.48 -0.92 -17.74
C LEU A 67 16.95 -1.01 -17.87
N VAL A 68 16.20 -0.84 -16.77
CA VAL A 68 14.74 -0.89 -16.80
C VAL A 68 14.21 0.32 -17.58
N PRO A 69 13.44 0.13 -18.67
CA PRO A 69 12.90 1.24 -19.44
C PRO A 69 11.98 2.12 -18.60
N ARG A 70 12.06 3.45 -18.78
CA ARG A 70 11.17 4.39 -18.07
C ARG A 70 9.69 4.14 -18.37
N ALA A 71 9.38 3.71 -19.59
CA ALA A 71 8.02 3.33 -19.98
C ALA A 71 7.46 2.20 -19.11
N ALA A 72 8.27 1.18 -18.79
CA ALA A 72 7.86 0.08 -17.92
C ALA A 72 7.62 0.54 -16.47
N MET A 73 8.48 1.42 -15.95
CA MET A 73 8.31 1.98 -14.60
C MET A 73 7.04 2.83 -14.50
N LEU A 74 6.76 3.68 -15.49
CA LEU A 74 5.53 4.50 -15.53
C LEU A 74 4.28 3.62 -15.68
N GLY A 75 4.34 2.59 -16.54
CA GLY A 75 3.26 1.61 -16.68
C GLY A 75 2.98 0.88 -15.36
N PHE A 76 4.02 0.46 -14.64
CA PHE A 76 3.88 -0.16 -13.32
C PHE A 76 3.24 0.76 -12.29
N VAL A 77 3.68 2.02 -12.19
CA VAL A 77 3.12 2.97 -11.21
C VAL A 77 1.67 3.32 -11.54
N ASN A 78 1.32 3.51 -12.82
CA ASN A 78 -0.07 3.74 -13.22
C ASN A 78 -0.96 2.52 -12.95
N GLY A 79 -0.46 1.31 -13.26
CA GLY A 79 -1.15 0.07 -12.94
C GLY A 79 -1.38 -0.09 -11.43
N LEU A 80 -0.36 0.19 -10.61
CA LEU A 80 -0.47 0.20 -9.16
C LEU A 80 -1.56 1.16 -8.67
N ALA A 81 -1.60 2.39 -9.21
CA ALA A 81 -2.60 3.37 -8.84
C ALA A 81 -4.03 2.89 -9.15
N ILE A 82 -4.22 2.26 -10.32
CA ILE A 82 -5.51 1.67 -10.71
C ILE A 82 -5.89 0.53 -9.76
N VAL A 83 -4.97 -0.38 -9.44
CA VAL A 83 -5.24 -1.50 -8.52
C VAL A 83 -5.64 -1.00 -7.13
N ILE A 84 -4.92 -0.02 -6.59
CA ILE A 84 -5.26 0.57 -5.29
C ILE A 84 -6.64 1.22 -5.34
N LEU A 85 -6.95 1.97 -6.41
CA LEU A 85 -8.24 2.60 -6.63
C LEU A 85 -9.37 1.55 -6.72
N SER A 86 -9.17 0.49 -7.50
CA SER A 86 -10.11 -0.63 -7.63
C SER A 86 -10.39 -1.30 -6.29
N ALA A 87 -9.35 -1.53 -5.47
CA ALA A 87 -9.50 -2.11 -4.13
C ALA A 87 -10.31 -1.21 -3.17
N GLN A 88 -10.36 0.11 -3.38
CA GLN A 88 -11.23 0.98 -2.57
C GLN A 88 -12.72 0.74 -2.86
N PHE A 89 -13.09 0.38 -4.09
CA PHE A 89 -14.49 0.14 -4.44
C PHE A 89 -15.08 -1.11 -3.77
N GLU A 90 -14.25 -2.08 -3.38
CA GLU A 90 -14.70 -3.26 -2.62
C GLU A 90 -15.29 -2.87 -1.25
N HIS A 91 -14.87 -1.74 -0.67
CA HIS A 91 -15.44 -1.22 0.58
C HIS A 91 -16.87 -0.68 0.41
N PHE A 92 -17.32 -0.47 -0.82
CA PHE A 92 -18.71 -0.09 -1.15
C PHE A 92 -19.62 -1.29 -1.39
N GLN A 93 -19.14 -2.51 -1.14
CA GLN A 93 -19.90 -3.75 -1.27
C GLN A 93 -20.14 -4.37 0.11
N THR A 94 -21.28 -5.03 0.28
CA THR A 94 -21.67 -5.75 1.49
C THR A 94 -22.14 -7.15 1.15
N VAL A 95 -21.92 -8.09 2.08
CA VAL A 95 -22.42 -9.46 1.94
C VAL A 95 -23.86 -9.49 2.45
N ASN A 96 -24.80 -9.93 1.61
CA ASN A 96 -26.20 -10.09 2.01
C ASN A 96 -26.39 -11.42 2.78
N ALA A 97 -27.54 -11.64 3.41
CA ALA A 97 -27.85 -12.87 4.16
C ALA A 97 -27.72 -14.17 3.33
N ALA A 98 -27.77 -14.06 1.99
CA ALA A 98 -27.57 -15.17 1.05
C ALA A 98 -26.09 -15.40 0.64
N GLY A 99 -25.13 -14.69 1.23
CA GLY A 99 -23.70 -14.83 0.92
C GLY A 99 -23.26 -14.14 -0.39
N ALA A 100 -24.16 -13.49 -1.12
CA ALA A 100 -23.84 -12.75 -2.34
C ALA A 100 -23.32 -11.35 -2.02
N THR A 101 -22.31 -10.89 -2.77
CA THR A 101 -21.81 -9.52 -2.74
C THR A 101 -22.80 -8.59 -3.45
N VAL A 102 -23.36 -7.64 -2.70
CA VAL A 102 -24.31 -6.64 -3.21
C VAL A 102 -23.75 -5.26 -2.91
N TRP A 103 -23.95 -4.33 -3.83
CA TRP A 103 -23.56 -2.94 -3.64
C TRP A 103 -24.35 -2.29 -2.49
N LEU A 104 -23.67 -1.45 -1.70
CA LEU A 104 -24.34 -0.63 -0.70
C LEU A 104 -25.42 0.22 -1.36
N SER A 105 -26.59 0.27 -0.74
CA SER A 105 -27.72 1.07 -1.21
C SER A 105 -28.42 1.74 -0.02
N GLY A 106 -29.07 2.88 -0.26
CA GLY A 106 -29.80 3.61 0.78
C GLY A 106 -28.87 4.33 1.77
N ALA A 107 -29.26 4.32 3.05
CA ALA A 107 -28.54 5.05 4.11
C ALA A 107 -27.07 4.63 4.28
N PRO A 108 -26.69 3.33 4.24
CA PRO A 108 -25.29 2.90 4.32
C PRO A 108 -24.39 3.47 3.22
N LEU A 109 -24.91 3.63 2.00
CA LEU A 109 -24.16 4.22 0.90
C LEU A 109 -23.91 5.70 1.14
N ALA A 110 -24.94 6.43 1.59
CA ALA A 110 -24.85 7.86 1.88
C ALA A 110 -23.87 8.16 3.03
N THR A 111 -23.84 7.32 4.07
CA THR A 111 -22.88 7.48 5.17
C THR A 111 -21.46 7.18 4.73
N MET A 112 -21.23 6.09 3.99
CA MET A 112 -19.91 5.78 3.41
C MET A 112 -19.40 6.90 2.50
N ALA A 113 -20.22 7.35 1.54
CA ALA A 113 -19.86 8.44 0.65
C ALA A 113 -19.62 9.76 1.40
N GLY A 114 -20.44 10.05 2.43
CA GLY A 114 -20.27 11.22 3.30
C GLY A 114 -18.95 11.20 4.07
N LEU A 115 -18.57 10.07 4.66
CA LEU A 115 -17.29 9.91 5.37
C LEU A 115 -16.09 10.00 4.41
N VAL A 116 -16.19 9.42 3.21
CA VAL A 116 -15.14 9.54 2.18
C VAL A 116 -15.00 10.99 1.71
N ALA A 117 -16.11 11.69 1.43
CA ALA A 117 -16.06 13.09 1.04
C ALA A 117 -15.51 13.98 2.16
N LEU A 118 -15.90 13.72 3.41
CA LEU A 118 -15.42 14.45 4.58
C LEU A 118 -13.90 14.24 4.78
N THR A 119 -13.41 13.00 4.72
CA THR A 119 -11.97 12.71 4.82
C THR A 119 -11.18 13.41 3.71
N MET A 120 -11.65 13.36 2.45
CA MET A 120 -11.00 14.06 1.34
C MET A 120 -10.99 15.58 1.53
N LEU A 121 -12.10 16.16 2.00
CA LEU A 121 -12.21 17.58 2.30
C LEU A 121 -11.23 18.01 3.41
N ILE A 122 -11.14 17.24 4.50
CA ILE A 122 -10.20 17.51 5.58
C ILE A 122 -8.75 17.45 5.06
N ILE A 123 -8.42 16.44 4.26
CA ILE A 123 -7.07 16.31 3.69
C ILE A 123 -6.74 17.53 2.83
N GLU A 124 -7.64 17.99 1.97
CA GLU A 124 -7.41 19.14 1.11
C GLU A 124 -7.30 20.45 1.89
N VAL A 125 -8.24 20.72 2.82
CA VAL A 125 -8.25 21.95 3.60
C VAL A 125 -7.03 22.03 4.52
N VAL A 126 -6.75 20.95 5.27
CA VAL A 126 -5.62 20.93 6.22
C VAL A 126 -4.28 21.01 5.48
N SER A 127 -4.12 20.32 4.34
CA SER A 127 -2.90 20.42 3.54
C SER A 127 -2.66 21.83 2.97
N ARG A 128 -3.70 22.64 2.79
CA ARG A 128 -3.58 24.04 2.34
C ARG A 128 -3.30 25.01 3.49
N VAL A 129 -3.78 24.72 4.70
CA VAL A 129 -3.67 25.62 5.87
C VAL A 129 -2.41 25.33 6.70
N THR A 130 -1.97 24.07 6.81
CA THR A 130 -0.83 23.69 7.65
C THR A 130 0.05 22.66 6.95
N THR A 131 1.35 22.93 6.92
CA THR A 131 2.39 22.03 6.39
C THR A 131 3.20 21.32 7.46
N ARG A 132 3.00 21.63 8.75
CA ARG A 132 3.74 21.02 9.87
C ARG A 132 3.22 19.63 10.25
N ILE A 133 1.92 19.40 10.08
CA ILE A 133 1.27 18.15 10.49
C ILE A 133 0.76 17.45 9.23
N PRO A 134 1.04 16.15 9.04
CA PRO A 134 0.46 15.39 7.95
C PRO A 134 -1.06 15.40 7.97
N ALA A 135 -1.68 15.95 6.92
CA ALA A 135 -3.15 16.03 6.79
C ALA A 135 -3.87 14.67 6.97
N PRO A 136 -3.34 13.52 6.51
CA PRO A 136 -3.97 12.21 6.76
C PRO A 136 -4.14 11.87 8.24
N LEU A 137 -3.20 12.29 9.11
CA LEU A 137 -3.31 12.03 10.56
C LEU A 137 -4.48 12.80 11.18
N VAL A 138 -4.67 14.04 10.74
CA VAL A 138 -5.79 14.87 11.18
C VAL A 138 -7.12 14.29 10.70
N ALA A 139 -7.18 13.82 9.46
CA ALA A 139 -8.39 13.19 8.90
C ALA A 139 -8.78 11.92 9.68
N ILE A 140 -7.83 11.05 10.00
CA ILE A 140 -8.09 9.84 10.80
C ILE A 140 -8.62 10.23 12.18
N GLY A 141 -7.93 11.14 12.88
CA GLY A 141 -8.35 11.57 14.21
C GLY A 141 -9.74 12.22 14.24
N ALA A 142 -10.11 12.96 13.20
CA ALA A 142 -11.40 13.64 13.13
C ALA A 142 -12.57 12.72 12.73
N VAL A 143 -12.33 11.73 11.88
CA VAL A 143 -13.40 10.86 11.34
C VAL A 143 -13.58 9.58 12.14
N SER A 144 -12.56 9.15 12.90
CA SER A 144 -12.65 8.01 13.81
C SER A 144 -13.13 8.38 15.23
N ALA A 145 -13.37 9.67 15.51
CA ALA A 145 -13.94 10.16 16.78
C ALA A 145 -15.47 10.11 16.75
#